data_AF-A0A3A4MP41-F1
#
_entry.id   AF-A0A3A4MP41-F1
#
_cell.length_a   1.000
_cell.length_b   1.000
_cell.length_c   1.000
_cell.angle_alpha   90.00
_cell.angle_beta   90.00
_cell.angle_gamma   90.00
#
_symmetry.space_group_name_H-M   'P 1'
#
loop_
_entity.id
_entity.type
_entity.pdbx_description
1 polymer ?
#
loop_
_entity_poly.entity_id
_entity_poly.type
_entity_poly.pdbx_seq_one_letter_code
_entity_poly.pdbx_strand_id
1 'polypeptide(L)' 'MLTGWVKDSESWYYLASTGKMLHNTYTPGGYCVDTGGAWK' A
#
# COMPACT_ATOMS: atom_id res chain seq x y z
N MET A 1 6.80 -8.35 -11.14
CA MET A 1 6.10 -7.13 -10.71
C MET A 1 5.50 -7.43 -9.35
N LEU A 2 5.82 -6.65 -8.32
CA LEU A 2 5.28 -6.85 -6.97
C LEU A 2 3.87 -6.24 -6.91
N THR A 3 2.92 -6.95 -6.34
CA THR A 3 1.52 -6.52 -6.15
C THR A 3 1.04 -6.99 -4.79
N GLY A 4 0.01 -6.34 -4.25
CA GLY A 4 -0.52 -6.62 -2.92
C GLY A 4 0.30 -5.98 -1.79
N TRP A 5 0.18 -6.54 -0.59
CA TRP A 5 0.84 -6.04 0.61
C TRP A 5 2.35 -6.34 0.59
N VAL A 6 3.16 -5.31 0.77
CA VAL A 6 4.61 -5.38 0.91
C VAL A 6 4.99 -4.75 2.23
N LYS A 7 5.76 -5.47 3.03
CA LYS A 7 6.35 -4.93 4.24
C LYS A 7 7.74 -4.42 3.92
N ASP A 8 7.99 -3.14 4.19
CA ASP A 8 9.31 -2.54 4.12
C ASP A 8 9.66 -1.94 5.49
N SER A 9 10.77 -2.41 6.06
CA SER A 9 11.13 -2.19 7.46
C SER A 9 9.99 -2.57 8.44
N GLU A 10 9.34 -1.60 9.07
CA GLU A 10 8.25 -1.76 10.03
C GLU A 10 6.88 -1.32 9.50
N SER A 11 6.82 -0.88 8.23
CA SER A 11 5.61 -0.34 7.61
C SER A 11 5.11 -1.24 6.49
N TRP A 12 3.79 -1.27 6.33
CA TRP A 12 3.13 -2.01 5.27
C TRP A 12 2.68 -1.07 4.16
N TYR A 13 2.92 -1.46 2.92
CA TYR A 13 2.58 -0.70 1.72
C TYR A 13 1.75 -1.60 0.81
N TYR A 14 0.82 -1.01 0.06
CA TYR A 14 0.00 -1.78 -0.88
C TYR A 14 0.32 -1.39 -2.32
N LEU A 15 0.71 -2.38 -3.11
CA LEU A 15 0.94 -2.25 -4.55
C LEU A 15 -0.31 -2.70 -5.30
N ALA A 16 -0.85 -1.83 -6.16
CA ALA A 16 -1.95 -2.16 -7.06
C ALA A 16 -1.56 -3.27 -8.05
N SER A 17 -2.54 -3.82 -8.77
CA SER A 17 -2.31 -4.83 -9.82
C SER A 17 -1.37 -4.38 -10.93
N THR A 18 -1.19 -3.06 -11.09
CA THR A 18 -0.25 -2.42 -12.03
C THR A 18 1.18 -2.31 -11.49
N GLY A 19 1.43 -2.72 -10.24
CA GLY A 19 2.71 -2.55 -9.54
C GLY A 19 2.95 -1.15 -9.00
N LYS A 20 1.98 -0.23 -9.09
CA LYS A 20 2.06 1.11 -8.46
C LYS A 20 1.66 1.05 -7.00
N MET A 21 2.42 1.74 -6.15
CA MET A 21 2.09 1.91 -4.73
C MET A 21 0.88 2.83 -4.56
N LEU A 22 -0.06 2.42 -3.73
CA LEU A 22 -1.15 3.26 -3.27
C LEU A 22 -0.66 4.18 -2.14
N HIS A 23 -1.07 5.43 -2.16
CA HIS A 23 -0.80 6.41 -1.11
C HIS A 23 -1.94 7.43 -1.03
N ASN A 24 -2.20 7.94 0.17
CA ASN A 24 -3.28 8.88 0.47
C ASN A 24 -4.67 8.40 -0.01
N THR A 25 -4.96 7.10 0.18
CA THR A 25 -6.16 6.46 -0.35
C THR A 25 -6.51 5.20 0.44
N TYR A 26 -7.60 4.53 0.06
CA TYR A 26 -8.00 3.25 0.61
C TYR A 26 -7.58 2.12 -0.32
N THR A 27 -6.99 1.07 0.25
CA THR A 27 -6.76 -0.20 -0.45
C THR A 27 -8.10 -0.87 -0.79
N PRO A 28 -8.15 -1.78 -1.77
CA PRO A 28 -9.36 -2.54 -2.09
C PRO A 28 -9.92 -3.35 -0.91
N GLY A 29 -9.09 -3.64 0.10
CA GLY A 29 -9.50 -4.30 1.34
C GLY A 29 -10.07 -3.35 2.40
N GLY A 30 -10.18 -2.05 2.13
CA GLY A 30 -10.73 -1.05 3.04
C GLY A 30 -9.72 -0.43 4.01
N TYR A 31 -8.43 -0.75 3.89
CA TYR A 31 -7.38 -0.15 4.74
C TYR A 31 -6.93 1.20 4.20
N CYS A 32 -6.77 2.20 5.08
CA CYS A 32 -6.26 3.51 4.70
C CYS A 32 -4.72 3.48 4.68
N VAL A 33 -4.13 3.96 3.59
CA VAL A 33 -2.69 4.21 3.50
C VAL A 33 -2.44 5.71 3.52
N ASP A 34 -1.43 6.13 4.28
CA ASP A 34 -1.08 7.54 4.46
C ASP A 34 -0.46 8.16 3.21
N THR A 35 -0.04 9.43 3.30
CA THR A 35 0.58 10.16 2.18
C THR A 35 1.88 9.53 1.68
N GLY A 36 2.57 8.75 2.51
CA GLY A 36 3.75 7.96 2.15
C GLY A 36 3.41 6.55 1.65
N GLY A 37 2.14 6.15 1.66
CA GLY A 37 1.68 4.82 1.29
C GLY A 37 1.79 3.78 2.40
N ALA A 38 2.21 4.19 3.60
CA ALA A 38 2.27 3.32 4.75
C ALA A 38 0.85 3.11 5.32
N TRP A 39 0.52 1.86 5.60
CA TRP A 39 -0.70 1.49 6.30
C TRP A 39 -0.62 1.95 7.75
N LYS A 40 -1.75 2.51 8.21
CA LYS A 40 -1.96 3.01 9.57
C LYS A 40 -3.03 2.22 10.30
#